data_AF-A0AAU5ASE3-F1
#
_entry.id   AF-A0AAU5ASE3-F1
#
_cell.length_a   1.000
_cell.length_b   1.000
_cell.length_c   1.000
_cell.angle_alpha   90.00
_cell.angle_beta   90.00
_cell.angle_gamma   90.00
#
_symmetry.space_group_name_H-M   'P 1'
#
loop_
_entity.id
_entity.type
_entity.pdbx_description
1 polymer ?
#
loop_
_entity_poly.entity_id
_entity_poly.type
_entity_poly.pdbx_seq_one_letter_code
_entity_poly.pdbx_strand_id
1 'polypeptide(L)'
;MATSTPPAEQQTDLYKIFYQCRLGKGDLERLFTMACEGIPLPEVKISTNTGNTLFWKKTLPDLVEAVHSGAPEINTDWKNLTLEASTPSQERGIKITITSQRTEACTYGSDATWAFGQIARIEKFLVSRGAVFSSPRYENTMMYFAALIFLCFGTFLLVHGIDNESAAECIKRATDISKNAAIDNSLIAITYTFGTLFPFYHIMKRRTLRARLDVKENLPTGSWWSRLSVAERVATIGLPVAVLAMLGTLVTASNNVWGK
;
A
#
# COMPACT_ATOMS: atom_id res chain seq x y z
N MET A 1 7.65 -59.99 -18.24
CA MET A 1 7.36 -58.59 -18.64
C MET A 1 7.09 -57.81 -17.37
N ALA A 2 8.04 -56.98 -16.93
CA ALA A 2 7.83 -56.10 -15.78
C ALA A 2 7.14 -54.82 -16.28
N THR A 3 5.90 -54.61 -15.86
CA THR A 3 5.19 -53.33 -16.02
C THR A 3 5.87 -52.29 -15.14
N SER A 4 6.67 -51.43 -15.77
CA SER A 4 7.21 -50.23 -15.12
C SER A 4 6.05 -49.26 -14.85
N THR A 5 5.73 -49.04 -13.58
CA THR A 5 4.85 -47.94 -13.17
C THR A 5 5.49 -46.63 -13.61
N PRO A 6 4.82 -45.78 -14.41
CA PRO A 6 5.37 -44.50 -14.79
C PRO A 6 5.63 -43.66 -13.53
N PRO A 7 6.74 -42.88 -13.48
CA PRO A 7 7.01 -42.00 -12.35
C PRO A 7 5.84 -41.03 -12.18
N ALA A 8 5.41 -40.83 -10.93
CA ALA A 8 4.39 -39.84 -10.60
C ALA A 8 4.83 -38.48 -11.14
N GLU A 9 4.05 -37.93 -12.07
CA GLU A 9 4.35 -36.66 -12.72
C GLU A 9 4.41 -35.57 -11.65
N GLN A 10 5.57 -34.93 -11.50
CA GLN A 10 5.78 -33.94 -10.44
C GLN A 10 4.99 -32.68 -10.76
N GLN A 11 3.84 -32.51 -10.12
CA GLN A 11 3.01 -31.32 -10.25
C GLN A 11 3.71 -30.13 -9.59
N THR A 12 3.98 -29.09 -10.36
CA THR A 12 4.50 -27.82 -9.85
C THR A 12 3.33 -26.99 -9.35
N ASP A 13 3.41 -26.49 -8.11
CA ASP A 13 2.43 -25.56 -7.53
C ASP A 13 3.18 -24.36 -6.96
N LEU A 14 2.93 -23.17 -7.52
CA LEU A 14 3.56 -21.92 -7.13
C LEU A 14 2.49 -20.96 -6.63
N TYR A 15 2.64 -20.52 -5.38
CA TYR A 15 1.70 -19.64 -4.71
C TYR A 15 2.38 -18.34 -4.27
N LYS A 16 1.77 -17.20 -4.61
CA LYS A 16 2.21 -15.87 -4.16
C LYS A 16 1.04 -15.01 -3.68
N ILE A 17 1.28 -14.27 -2.62
CA ILE A 17 0.34 -13.29 -2.05
C ILE A 17 0.89 -11.88 -2.28
N PHE A 18 0.02 -11.01 -2.76
CA PHE A 18 0.28 -9.61 -3.03
C PHE A 18 -0.70 -8.74 -2.26
N TYR A 19 -0.20 -7.71 -1.58
CA TYR A 19 -1.00 -6.73 -0.84
C TYR A 19 -0.97 -5.38 -1.55
N GLN A 20 -1.90 -4.49 -1.16
CA GLN A 20 -1.99 -3.12 -1.70
C GLN A 20 -2.26 -3.04 -3.22
N CYS A 21 -2.73 -4.13 -3.82
CA CYS A 21 -3.09 -4.15 -5.23
C CYS A 21 -4.22 -3.17 -5.53
N ARG A 22 -4.01 -2.32 -6.53
CA ARG A 22 -5.04 -1.44 -7.09
C ARG A 22 -5.32 -1.87 -8.51
N LEU A 23 -6.47 -2.49 -8.71
CA LEU A 23 -6.86 -3.07 -9.98
C LEU A 23 -8.19 -2.45 -10.43
N GLY A 24 -8.12 -1.65 -11.49
CA GLY A 24 -9.28 -1.14 -12.20
C GLY A 24 -9.71 -2.09 -13.33
N LYS A 25 -10.81 -1.76 -14.03
CA LYS A 25 -11.34 -2.56 -15.15
C LYS A 25 -10.28 -3.00 -16.16
N GLY A 26 -9.57 -2.05 -16.75
CA GLY A 26 -8.54 -2.34 -17.76
C GLY A 26 -7.34 -3.10 -17.21
N ASP A 27 -7.06 -3.01 -15.91
CA ASP A 27 -5.99 -3.77 -15.28
C ASP A 27 -6.42 -5.22 -15.01
N LEU A 28 -7.68 -5.44 -14.63
CA LEU A 28 -8.26 -6.76 -14.48
C LEU A 28 -8.33 -7.48 -15.82
N GLU A 29 -8.79 -6.82 -16.88
CA GLU A 29 -8.83 -7.38 -18.23
C GLU A 29 -7.42 -7.79 -18.68
N ARG A 30 -6.43 -6.90 -18.57
CA ARG A 30 -5.03 -7.22 -18.91
C ARG A 30 -4.46 -8.35 -18.06
N LEU A 31 -4.72 -8.33 -16.75
CA LEU A 31 -4.28 -9.38 -15.85
C LEU A 31 -4.87 -10.73 -16.25
N PHE A 32 -6.16 -10.79 -16.55
CA PHE A 32 -6.85 -12.04 -16.90
C PHE A 32 -6.45 -12.54 -18.27
N THR A 33 -6.33 -11.66 -19.27
CA THR A 33 -5.83 -12.04 -20.60
C THR A 33 -4.40 -12.58 -20.52
N MET A 34 -3.51 -11.92 -19.79
CA MET A 34 -2.15 -12.39 -19.57
C MET A 34 -2.13 -13.71 -18.77
N ALA A 35 -2.95 -13.80 -17.72
CA ALA A 35 -3.05 -14.97 -16.84
C ALA A 35 -3.50 -16.24 -17.60
N CYS A 36 -4.39 -16.09 -18.58
CA CYS A 36 -4.93 -17.18 -19.39
C CYS A 36 -4.13 -17.47 -20.67
N GLU A 37 -2.96 -16.85 -20.87
CA GLU A 37 -2.14 -17.08 -22.06
C GLU A 37 -1.71 -18.56 -22.17
N GLY A 38 -2.09 -19.20 -23.27
CA GLY A 38 -1.82 -20.63 -23.51
C GLY A 38 -2.86 -21.58 -22.90
N ILE A 39 -3.96 -21.07 -22.34
CA ILE A 39 -5.12 -21.85 -21.88
C ILE A 39 -6.33 -21.48 -22.75
N PRO A 40 -7.05 -22.44 -23.33
CA PRO A 40 -8.19 -22.13 -24.20
C PRO A 40 -9.37 -21.54 -23.40
N LEU A 41 -10.06 -20.57 -24.00
CA LEU A 41 -11.21 -19.85 -23.43
C LEU A 41 -12.32 -20.68 -22.76
N PRO A 42 -12.77 -21.85 -23.28
CA PRO A 42 -13.83 -22.62 -22.64
C PRO A 42 -13.52 -23.05 -21.20
N GLU A 43 -12.25 -23.07 -20.80
CA GLU A 43 -11.79 -23.45 -19.46
C GLU A 43 -11.60 -22.27 -18.52
N VAL A 44 -11.79 -21.05 -19.01
CA VAL A 44 -11.67 -19.84 -18.20
C VAL A 44 -12.97 -19.58 -17.45
N LYS A 45 -12.87 -19.45 -16.14
CA LYS A 45 -13.97 -19.14 -15.23
C LYS A 45 -13.60 -17.93 -14.37
N ILE A 46 -14.34 -16.84 -14.54
CA ILE A 46 -14.27 -15.65 -13.70
C ILE A 46 -15.51 -15.65 -12.82
N SER A 47 -15.32 -15.51 -11.52
CA SER A 47 -16.40 -15.63 -10.54
C SER A 47 -16.32 -14.61 -9.42
N THR A 48 -17.46 -14.32 -8.81
CA THR A 48 -17.58 -13.48 -7.62
C THR A 48 -18.67 -14.02 -6.70
N ASN A 49 -18.55 -13.74 -5.40
CA ASN A 49 -19.58 -14.06 -4.42
C ASN A 49 -20.28 -12.78 -3.99
N THR A 50 -21.60 -12.78 -4.08
CA THR A 50 -22.45 -11.62 -3.84
C THR A 50 -23.55 -12.10 -2.90
N GLY A 51 -23.40 -11.80 -1.61
CA GLY A 51 -24.20 -12.44 -0.56
C GLY A 51 -23.96 -13.96 -0.55
N ASN A 52 -25.02 -14.74 -0.76
CA ASN A 52 -24.96 -16.20 -0.84
C ASN A 52 -24.93 -16.73 -2.29
N THR A 53 -24.86 -15.84 -3.28
CA THR A 53 -24.94 -16.20 -4.69
C THR A 53 -23.57 -16.14 -5.34
N LEU A 54 -23.17 -17.24 -5.97
CA LEU A 54 -21.96 -17.33 -6.79
C LEU A 54 -22.33 -16.98 -8.24
N PHE A 55 -21.78 -15.87 -8.73
CA PHE A 55 -21.86 -15.51 -10.14
C PHE A 55 -20.59 -15.99 -10.83
N TRP A 56 -20.71 -16.58 -12.02
CA TRP A 56 -19.56 -16.96 -12.83
C TRP A 56 -19.84 -16.81 -14.32
N LYS A 57 -18.82 -16.40 -15.08
CA LYS A 57 -18.83 -16.26 -16.54
C LYS A 57 -17.44 -16.51 -17.11
N LYS A 58 -17.33 -16.59 -18.44
CA LYS A 58 -16.04 -16.78 -19.14
C LYS A 58 -15.25 -15.49 -19.28
N THR A 59 -15.95 -14.35 -19.34
CA THR A 59 -15.33 -13.03 -19.49
C THR A 59 -15.75 -12.10 -18.35
N LEU A 60 -14.91 -11.10 -18.07
CA LEU A 60 -15.20 -10.11 -17.04
C LEU A 60 -16.42 -9.24 -17.39
N PRO A 61 -16.60 -8.76 -18.64
CA PRO A 61 -17.80 -8.01 -19.02
C PRO A 61 -19.10 -8.80 -18.79
N ASP A 62 -19.14 -10.06 -19.20
CA ASP A 62 -20.32 -10.91 -18.99
C ASP A 62 -20.62 -11.10 -17.50
N LEU A 63 -19.57 -11.21 -16.67
CA LEU A 63 -19.73 -11.36 -15.22
C LEU A 63 -20.35 -10.09 -14.62
N VAL A 64 -19.88 -8.92 -15.04
CA VAL A 64 -20.40 -7.63 -14.59
C VAL A 64 -21.87 -7.49 -14.96
N GLU A 65 -22.23 -7.83 -16.21
CA GLU A 65 -23.63 -7.80 -16.67
C GLU A 65 -24.51 -8.76 -15.86
N ALA A 66 -24.04 -9.99 -15.63
CA ALA A 66 -24.78 -10.97 -14.82
C ALA A 66 -25.00 -10.51 -13.38
N VAL A 67 -23.96 -9.97 -12.73
CA VAL A 67 -24.08 -9.41 -11.37
C VAL A 67 -25.01 -8.21 -11.36
N HIS A 68 -24.94 -7.33 -12.36
CA HIS A 68 -25.82 -6.17 -12.45
C HIS A 68 -27.29 -6.56 -12.58
N SER A 69 -27.58 -7.57 -13.40
CA SER A 69 -28.94 -8.11 -13.58
C SER A 69 -29.47 -8.88 -12.37
N GLY A 70 -28.60 -9.64 -11.67
CA GLY A 70 -28.99 -10.55 -10.59
C GLY A 70 -28.88 -9.97 -9.19
N ALA A 71 -28.10 -8.91 -8.99
CA ALA A 71 -27.83 -8.28 -7.70
C ALA A 71 -27.51 -6.78 -7.85
N PRO A 72 -28.50 -5.95 -8.24
CA PRO A 72 -28.28 -4.53 -8.53
C PRO A 72 -27.81 -3.72 -7.32
N GLU A 73 -28.00 -4.20 -6.09
CA GLU A 73 -27.55 -3.52 -4.86
C GLU A 73 -26.02 -3.49 -4.71
N ILE A 74 -25.28 -4.40 -5.34
CA ILE A 74 -23.82 -4.57 -5.19
C ILE A 74 -23.04 -3.86 -6.30
N ASN A 75 -23.72 -2.96 -7.03
CA ASN A 75 -23.22 -2.32 -8.24
C ASN A 75 -21.88 -1.57 -8.07
N THR A 76 -21.46 -1.23 -6.85
CA THR A 76 -20.30 -0.38 -6.58
C THR A 76 -19.20 -0.99 -5.72
N ASP A 77 -19.45 -2.06 -4.95
CA ASP A 77 -18.48 -2.55 -3.94
C ASP A 77 -18.18 -4.05 -4.10
N TRP A 78 -17.32 -4.37 -5.06
CA TRP A 78 -16.87 -5.74 -5.34
C TRP A 78 -15.89 -6.19 -4.26
N LYS A 79 -16.29 -7.20 -3.47
CA LYS A 79 -15.46 -7.71 -2.34
C LYS A 79 -14.43 -8.74 -2.77
N ASN A 80 -14.78 -9.56 -3.77
CA ASN A 80 -13.95 -10.63 -4.27
C ASN A 80 -14.16 -10.86 -5.76
N LEU A 81 -13.10 -11.31 -6.43
CA LEU A 81 -13.11 -11.72 -7.82
C LEU A 81 -12.10 -12.84 -7.99
N THR A 82 -12.52 -13.98 -8.53
CA THR A 82 -11.68 -15.16 -8.72
C THR A 82 -11.63 -15.52 -10.18
N LEU A 83 -10.44 -15.52 -10.77
CA LEU A 83 -10.14 -16.15 -12.05
C LEU A 83 -9.62 -17.55 -11.79
N GLU A 84 -10.16 -18.53 -12.48
CA GLU A 84 -9.69 -19.91 -12.50
C GLU A 84 -9.67 -20.39 -13.95
N ALA A 85 -8.55 -20.94 -14.40
CA ALA A 85 -8.42 -21.50 -15.74
C ALA A 85 -7.45 -22.68 -15.71
N SER A 86 -7.76 -23.77 -16.40
CA SER A 86 -6.86 -24.94 -16.47
C SER A 86 -7.12 -25.76 -17.72
N THR A 87 -6.05 -26.24 -18.35
CA THR A 87 -6.13 -27.13 -19.53
C THR A 87 -6.83 -28.45 -19.18
N PRO A 88 -7.49 -29.14 -20.13
CA PRO A 88 -8.13 -30.42 -19.85
C PRO A 88 -7.11 -31.48 -19.45
N SER A 89 -5.88 -31.34 -19.95
CA SER A 89 -4.72 -32.16 -19.58
C SER A 89 -4.18 -31.88 -18.19
N GLN A 90 -4.62 -30.80 -17.52
CA GLN A 90 -4.06 -30.28 -16.27
C GLN A 90 -2.57 -29.91 -16.34
N GLU A 91 -2.00 -29.84 -17.55
CA GLU A 91 -0.63 -29.42 -17.80
C GLU A 91 -0.38 -27.98 -17.36
N ARG A 92 -1.41 -27.13 -17.48
CA ARG A 92 -1.37 -25.71 -17.13
C ARG A 92 -2.63 -25.33 -16.37
N GLY A 93 -2.45 -24.56 -15.31
CA GLY A 93 -3.51 -24.16 -14.41
C GLY A 93 -3.15 -22.87 -13.71
N ILE A 94 -4.15 -22.04 -13.50
CA ILE A 94 -4.00 -20.77 -12.82
C ILE A 94 -5.25 -20.45 -12.02
N LYS A 95 -5.04 -19.94 -10.82
CA LYS A 95 -6.07 -19.40 -9.95
C LYS A 95 -5.61 -18.08 -9.38
N ILE A 96 -6.32 -17.00 -9.72
CA ILE A 96 -6.10 -15.68 -9.16
C ILE A 96 -7.31 -15.31 -8.32
N THR A 97 -7.12 -15.14 -7.01
CA THR A 97 -8.17 -14.65 -6.11
C THR A 97 -7.84 -13.23 -5.70
N ILE A 98 -8.70 -12.29 -6.08
CA ILE A 98 -8.58 -10.87 -5.77
C ILE A 98 -9.61 -10.53 -4.73
N THR A 99 -9.17 -9.90 -3.64
CA THR A 99 -10.04 -9.35 -2.59
C THR A 99 -9.76 -7.86 -2.44
N SER A 100 -10.57 -7.18 -1.64
CA SER A 100 -10.33 -5.77 -1.28
C SER A 100 -9.00 -5.53 -0.54
N GLN A 101 -8.30 -6.57 -0.06
CA GLN A 101 -7.08 -6.43 0.73
C GLN A 101 -5.83 -7.02 0.06
N ARG A 102 -6.01 -8.12 -0.69
CA ARG A 102 -4.90 -8.88 -1.26
C ARG A 102 -5.31 -9.57 -2.57
N THR A 103 -4.31 -9.83 -3.40
CA THR A 103 -4.39 -10.69 -4.58
C THR A 103 -3.53 -11.91 -4.33
N GLU A 104 -4.12 -13.09 -4.46
CA GLU A 104 -3.44 -14.37 -4.38
C GLU A 104 -3.35 -14.94 -5.79
N ALA A 105 -2.15 -15.31 -6.22
CA ALA A 105 -1.93 -15.96 -7.50
C ALA A 105 -1.32 -17.34 -7.25
N CYS A 106 -1.97 -18.36 -7.77
CA CYS A 106 -1.53 -19.74 -7.77
C CYS A 106 -1.42 -20.20 -9.23
N THR A 107 -0.27 -20.73 -9.62
CA THR A 107 -0.07 -21.40 -10.91
C THR A 107 0.30 -22.84 -10.63
N TYR A 108 -0.39 -23.78 -11.28
CA TYR A 108 -0.20 -25.21 -11.08
C TYR A 108 -0.15 -25.96 -12.41
N GLY A 109 0.53 -27.11 -12.44
CA GLY A 109 0.57 -27.97 -13.64
C GLY A 109 1.85 -28.80 -13.75
N SER A 110 1.93 -29.64 -14.79
CA SER A 110 3.14 -30.43 -15.09
C SER A 110 4.20 -29.64 -15.86
N ASP A 111 3.82 -28.59 -16.60
CA ASP A 111 4.76 -27.68 -17.28
C ASP A 111 5.34 -26.66 -16.29
N ALA A 112 6.41 -27.05 -15.59
CA ALA A 112 7.09 -26.20 -14.61
C ALA A 112 7.60 -24.89 -15.23
N THR A 113 8.10 -24.93 -16.47
CA THR A 113 8.65 -23.74 -17.15
C THR A 113 7.57 -22.70 -17.37
N TRP A 114 6.40 -23.14 -17.84
CA TRP A 114 5.24 -22.25 -17.97
C TRP A 114 4.79 -21.72 -16.60
N ALA A 115 4.68 -22.56 -15.57
CA ALA A 115 4.24 -22.13 -14.24
C ALA A 115 5.14 -21.04 -13.64
N PHE A 116 6.47 -21.24 -13.66
CA PHE A 116 7.43 -20.24 -13.18
C PHE A 116 7.42 -18.95 -14.01
N GLY A 117 7.34 -19.06 -15.34
CA GLY A 117 7.23 -17.90 -16.22
C GLY A 117 5.93 -17.12 -15.95
N GLN A 118 4.83 -17.83 -15.72
CA GLN A 118 3.52 -17.23 -15.54
C GLN A 118 3.40 -16.50 -14.21
N ILE A 119 3.84 -17.10 -13.11
CA ILE A 119 3.84 -16.44 -11.81
C ILE A 119 4.75 -15.20 -11.80
N ALA A 120 5.89 -15.25 -12.51
CA ALA A 120 6.79 -14.10 -12.64
C ALA A 120 6.18 -12.95 -13.44
N ARG A 121 5.43 -13.26 -14.51
CA ARG A 121 4.68 -12.24 -15.29
C ARG A 121 3.60 -11.58 -14.46
N ILE A 122 2.84 -12.37 -13.70
CA ILE A 122 1.79 -11.86 -12.79
C ILE A 122 2.39 -10.99 -11.70
N GLU A 123 3.50 -11.44 -11.09
CA GLU A 123 4.23 -10.66 -10.11
C GLU A 123 4.68 -9.32 -10.67
N LYS A 124 5.37 -9.32 -11.82
CA LYS A 124 5.85 -8.09 -12.44
C LYS A 124 4.69 -7.13 -12.76
N PHE A 125 3.57 -7.67 -13.24
CA PHE A 125 2.38 -6.89 -13.49
C PHE A 125 1.83 -6.27 -12.21
N LEU A 126 1.61 -7.05 -11.15
CA LEU A 126 1.05 -6.57 -9.89
C LEU A 126 1.97 -5.56 -9.20
N VAL A 127 3.28 -5.82 -9.18
CA VAL A 127 4.30 -4.90 -8.62
C VAL A 127 4.29 -3.58 -9.38
N SER A 128 4.15 -3.58 -10.71
CA SER A 128 4.00 -2.35 -11.49
C SER A 128 2.78 -1.51 -11.11
N ARG A 129 1.78 -2.13 -10.47
CA ARG A 129 0.56 -1.47 -9.95
C ARG A 129 0.64 -1.12 -8.46
N GLY A 130 1.81 -1.26 -7.87
CA GLY A 130 2.09 -0.90 -6.48
C GLY A 130 1.82 -2.03 -5.49
N ALA A 131 1.71 -3.28 -5.98
CA ALA A 131 1.61 -4.41 -5.08
C ALA A 131 2.89 -4.60 -4.27
N VAL A 132 2.75 -5.05 -3.02
CA VAL A 132 3.84 -5.37 -2.10
C VAL A 132 3.66 -6.77 -1.53
N PHE A 133 4.75 -7.44 -1.14
CA PHE A 133 4.70 -8.78 -0.55
C PHE A 133 4.41 -8.77 0.95
N SER A 134 4.71 -7.66 1.63
CA SER A 134 4.49 -7.50 3.07
C SER A 134 3.03 -7.11 3.37
N SER A 135 2.48 -7.67 4.44
CA SER A 135 1.18 -7.24 4.93
C SER A 135 1.27 -5.81 5.48
N PRO A 136 0.39 -4.88 5.06
CA PRO A 136 0.42 -3.50 5.55
C PRO A 136 0.20 -3.40 7.06
N ARG A 137 -0.42 -4.41 7.69
CA ARG A 137 -0.72 -4.39 9.13
C ARG A 137 0.56 -4.24 9.96
N TYR A 138 1.64 -4.91 9.58
CA TYR A 138 2.90 -4.88 10.33
C TYR A 138 3.60 -3.52 10.25
N GLU A 139 3.66 -2.93 9.04
CA GLU A 139 4.26 -1.60 8.82
C GLU A 139 3.55 -0.50 9.61
N ASN A 140 2.22 -0.60 9.75
CA ASN A 140 1.44 0.41 10.47
C ASN A 140 1.71 0.44 11.97
N THR A 141 1.87 -0.73 12.60
CA THR A 141 2.15 -0.81 14.03
C THR A 141 3.48 -0.15 14.36
N MET A 142 4.52 -0.44 13.57
CA MET A 142 5.85 0.16 13.77
C MET A 142 5.85 1.66 13.54
N MET A 143 5.09 2.15 12.55
CA MET A 143 4.99 3.58 12.27
C MET A 143 4.31 4.35 13.40
N TYR A 144 3.19 3.86 13.95
CA TYR A 144 2.52 4.52 15.08
C TYR A 144 3.40 4.53 16.32
N PHE A 145 4.15 3.45 16.56
CA PHE A 145 5.11 3.38 17.64
C PHE A 145 6.23 4.40 17.47
N ALA A 146 6.82 4.52 16.27
CA ALA A 146 7.84 5.53 16.00
C ALA A 146 7.30 6.96 16.16
N ALA A 147 6.11 7.25 15.64
CA ALA A 147 5.48 8.57 15.79
C ALA A 147 5.21 8.92 17.26
N LEU A 148 4.74 7.95 18.06
CA LEU A 148 4.56 8.10 19.50
C LEU A 148 5.90 8.42 20.20
N ILE A 149 6.97 7.69 19.87
CA ILE A 149 8.31 7.96 20.43
C ILE A 149 8.75 9.39 20.11
N PHE A 150 8.62 9.83 18.86
CA PHE A 150 9.02 11.20 18.47
C PHE A 150 8.19 12.27 19.19
N LEU A 151 6.89 12.06 19.35
CA LEU A 151 6.02 12.98 20.10
C LEU A 151 6.36 13.02 21.59
N CYS A 152 6.56 11.85 22.22
CA CYS A 152 6.96 11.76 23.62
C CYS A 152 8.33 12.40 23.86
N PHE A 153 9.30 12.14 22.97
CA PHE A 153 10.63 12.72 23.07
C PHE A 153 10.62 14.24 22.85
N GLY A 154 9.88 14.73 21.84
CA GLY A 154 9.69 16.17 21.62
C GLY A 154 9.04 16.86 22.83
N THR A 155 8.00 16.26 23.40
CA THR A 155 7.32 16.79 24.59
C THR A 155 8.23 16.76 25.82
N PHE A 156 9.02 15.69 26.00
CA PHE A 156 9.99 15.58 27.07
C PHE A 156 11.03 16.71 26.99
N LEU A 157 11.58 16.99 25.79
CA LEU A 157 12.51 18.10 25.58
C LEU A 157 11.88 19.46 25.87
N LEU A 158 10.59 19.66 25.54
CA LEU A 158 9.88 20.90 25.86
C LEU A 158 9.63 21.07 27.36
N VAL A 159 9.28 20.00 28.08
CA VAL A 159 8.91 20.07 29.51
C VAL A 159 10.15 20.12 30.40
N HIS A 160 11.14 19.26 30.16
CA HIS A 160 12.37 19.19 30.94
C HIS A 160 13.45 20.19 30.49
N GLY A 161 13.22 20.93 29.40
CA GLY A 161 13.98 22.15 29.11
C GLY A 161 13.64 23.30 30.06
N ILE A 162 12.54 23.20 30.82
CA ILE A 162 12.03 24.24 31.73
C ILE A 162 12.14 23.72 33.18
N ASP A 163 13.36 23.57 33.67
CA ASP A 163 13.55 23.33 35.10
C ASP A 163 13.32 24.64 35.89
N ASN A 164 12.71 24.52 37.07
CA ASN A 164 12.54 25.61 38.04
C ASN A 164 13.90 25.97 38.66
N GLU A 165 14.75 26.64 37.89
CA GLU A 165 16.06 27.09 38.34
C GLU A 165 15.99 28.40 39.14
N SER A 166 16.89 28.53 40.11
CA SER A 166 17.08 29.78 40.84
C SER A 166 17.56 30.88 39.88
N ALA A 167 17.27 32.15 40.18
CA ALA A 167 17.65 33.28 39.31
C ALA A 167 19.16 33.33 38.97
N ALA A 168 20.02 32.80 39.86
CA ALA A 168 21.46 32.73 39.64
C ALA A 168 21.88 31.62 38.65
N GLU A 169 21.23 30.46 38.69
CA GLU A 169 21.41 29.40 37.70
C GLU A 169 20.86 29.82 36.35
N CYS A 170 19.73 30.54 36.33
CA CYS A 170 19.12 31.07 35.11
C CYS A 170 20.05 32.03 34.35
N ILE A 171 20.78 32.91 35.04
CA ILE A 171 21.76 33.82 34.41
C ILE A 171 22.98 33.04 33.86
N LYS A 172 23.49 32.05 34.62
CA LYS A 172 24.63 31.24 34.21
C LYS A 172 24.28 30.36 33.01
N ARG A 173 23.10 29.73 33.06
CA ARG A 173 22.53 28.93 31.98
C ARG A 173 22.18 29.79 30.77
N ALA A 174 21.65 31.01 30.92
CA ALA A 174 21.42 31.92 29.78
C ALA A 174 22.72 32.27 29.04
N THR A 175 23.83 32.41 29.77
CA THR A 175 25.15 32.71 29.20
C THR A 175 25.77 31.49 28.49
N ASP A 176 25.51 30.26 28.98
CA ASP A 176 25.93 29.02 28.32
C ASP A 176 24.97 28.59 27.18
N ILE A 177 23.67 28.83 27.35
CA ILE A 177 22.61 28.64 26.35
C ILE A 177 22.89 29.58 25.20
N SER A 178 23.34 30.82 25.35
CA SER A 178 23.64 31.67 24.18
C SER A 178 24.68 31.06 23.22
N LYS A 179 25.55 30.15 23.70
CA LYS A 179 26.53 29.43 22.88
C LYS A 179 25.98 28.15 22.24
N ASN A 180 25.01 27.47 22.86
CA ASN A 180 24.46 26.19 22.38
C ASN A 180 22.95 26.25 21.98
N ALA A 181 22.28 27.38 22.18
CA ALA A 181 20.85 27.60 21.94
C ALA A 181 20.47 27.39 20.49
N ALA A 182 21.36 27.77 19.58
CA ALA A 182 21.16 27.53 18.16
C ALA A 182 21.08 26.02 17.86
N ILE A 183 21.89 25.22 18.55
CA ILE A 183 21.93 23.76 18.41
C ILE A 183 20.68 23.14 19.04
N ASP A 184 20.33 23.52 20.27
CA ASP A 184 19.16 22.96 20.95
C ASP A 184 17.83 23.36 20.26
N ASN A 185 17.68 24.63 19.86
CA ASN A 185 16.50 25.08 19.12
C ASN A 185 16.38 24.42 17.74
N SER A 186 17.51 24.20 17.05
CA SER A 186 17.49 23.51 15.76
C SER A 186 17.16 22.02 15.92
N LEU A 187 17.65 21.36 16.96
CA LEU A 187 17.28 19.97 17.26
C LEU A 187 15.79 19.83 17.57
N ILE A 188 15.24 20.68 18.43
CA ILE A 188 13.80 20.70 18.74
C ILE A 188 13.00 20.94 17.46
N ALA A 189 13.39 21.92 16.64
CA ALA A 189 12.74 22.24 15.37
C ALA A 189 12.76 21.05 14.40
N ILE A 190 13.90 20.36 14.26
CA ILE A 190 14.04 19.16 13.42
C ILE A 190 13.14 18.04 13.95
N THR A 191 13.20 17.73 15.25
CA THR A 191 12.40 16.67 15.87
C THR A 191 10.91 16.91 15.70
N TYR A 192 10.42 18.13 15.90
CA TYR A 192 9.01 18.47 15.69
C TYR A 192 8.60 18.43 14.21
N THR A 193 9.46 18.92 13.32
CA THR A 193 9.21 18.86 11.87
C THR A 193 9.09 17.42 11.39
N PHE A 194 10.05 16.57 11.75
CA PHE A 194 10.00 15.15 11.40
C PHE A 194 8.82 14.45 12.09
N GLY A 195 8.60 14.71 13.37
CA GLY A 195 7.50 14.12 14.15
C GLY A 195 6.10 14.43 13.62
N THR A 196 5.92 15.55 12.92
CA THR A 196 4.63 15.96 12.34
C THR A 196 4.51 15.64 10.85
N LEU A 197 5.53 15.93 10.05
CA LEU A 197 5.49 15.73 8.60
C LEU A 197 5.60 14.25 8.21
N PHE A 198 6.41 13.46 8.94
CA PHE A 198 6.56 12.03 8.66
C PHE A 198 5.24 11.26 8.77
N PRO A 199 4.46 11.32 9.87
CA PRO A 199 3.19 10.62 9.94
C PRO A 199 2.17 11.18 8.94
N PHE A 200 2.15 12.50 8.69
CA PHE A 200 1.28 13.09 7.68
C PHE A 200 1.56 12.51 6.29
N TYR A 201 2.82 12.52 5.84
CA TYR A 201 3.22 11.96 4.56
C TYR A 201 2.85 10.49 4.45
N HIS A 202 3.11 9.72 5.49
CA HIS A 202 2.77 8.29 5.52
C HIS A 202 1.26 8.04 5.50
N ILE A 203 0.44 8.86 6.18
CA ILE A 203 -1.02 8.77 6.12
C ILE A 203 -1.51 9.02 4.69
N MET A 204 -0.98 10.06 4.03
CA MET A 204 -1.35 10.40 2.65
C MET A 204 -0.93 9.31 1.66
N LYS A 205 0.32 8.85 1.76
CA LYS A 205 0.84 7.72 0.99
C LYS A 205 -0.01 6.47 1.22
N ARG A 206 -0.36 6.16 2.47
CA ARG A 206 -1.19 4.98 2.79
C ARG A 206 -2.59 5.10 2.20
N ARG A 207 -3.24 6.26 2.33
CA ARG A 207 -4.57 6.49 1.73
C ARG A 207 -4.56 6.25 0.23
N THR A 208 -3.53 6.75 -0.44
CA THR A 208 -3.35 6.59 -1.89
C THR A 208 -2.80 5.22 -2.31
N LEU A 209 -2.25 4.43 -1.41
CA LEU A 209 -1.81 3.05 -1.67
C LEU A 209 -2.77 1.99 -1.14
N ARG A 210 -3.95 2.36 -0.62
CA ARG A 210 -4.95 1.38 -0.20
C ARG A 210 -5.31 0.46 -1.37
N ALA A 211 -5.38 -0.84 -1.08
CA ALA A 211 -5.90 -1.82 -2.01
C ALA A 211 -7.30 -1.40 -2.46
N ARG A 212 -7.54 -1.50 -3.77
CA ARG A 212 -8.82 -1.11 -4.38
C ARG A 212 -9.08 -2.03 -5.56
N LEU A 213 -10.25 -2.65 -5.53
CA LEU A 213 -10.80 -3.43 -6.64
C LEU A 213 -11.94 -2.62 -7.23
N ASP A 214 -11.81 -2.23 -8.49
CA ASP A 214 -12.84 -1.49 -9.20
C ASP A 214 -13.06 -2.14 -10.56
N VAL A 215 -14.20 -2.81 -10.73
CA VAL A 215 -14.46 -3.61 -11.93
C VAL A 215 -15.03 -2.76 -13.07
N LYS A 216 -15.49 -1.54 -12.78
CA LYS A 216 -16.17 -0.68 -13.75
C LYS A 216 -15.26 0.40 -14.30
N GLU A 217 -14.48 1.01 -13.42
CA GLU A 217 -13.67 2.17 -13.76
C GLU A 217 -12.19 1.80 -13.89
N ASN A 218 -11.50 2.54 -14.75
CA ASN A 218 -10.05 2.50 -14.77
C ASN A 218 -9.52 3.32 -13.61
N LEU A 219 -8.65 2.72 -12.81
CA LEU A 219 -8.00 3.43 -11.73
C LEU A 219 -6.81 4.24 -12.26
N PRO A 220 -6.53 5.43 -11.70
CA PRO A 220 -5.37 6.21 -12.08
C PRO A 220 -4.08 5.44 -11.78
N THR A 221 -3.28 5.25 -12.81
CA THR A 221 -1.98 4.59 -12.77
C THR A 221 -0.87 5.58 -12.45
N GLY A 222 0.23 5.12 -11.86
CA GLY A 222 1.39 5.96 -11.58
C GLY A 222 1.72 6.09 -10.10
N SER A 223 2.55 7.08 -9.75
CA SER A 223 3.02 7.30 -8.37
C SER A 223 1.89 7.71 -7.44
N TRP A 224 2.03 7.46 -6.14
CA TRP A 224 1.06 7.89 -5.12
C TRP A 224 0.76 9.40 -5.21
N TRP A 225 1.77 10.21 -5.54
CA TRP A 225 1.67 11.66 -5.77
C TRP A 225 0.70 12.01 -6.90
N SER A 226 0.80 11.32 -8.05
CA SER A 226 -0.09 11.54 -9.20
C SER A 226 -1.56 11.23 -8.88
N ARG A 227 -1.81 10.44 -7.84
CA ARG A 227 -3.15 10.01 -7.42
C ARG A 227 -3.80 10.93 -6.39
N LEU A 228 -3.05 11.87 -5.83
CA LEU A 228 -3.60 12.88 -4.93
C LEU A 228 -4.48 13.85 -5.73
N SER A 229 -5.62 14.22 -5.14
CA SER A 229 -6.41 15.35 -5.61
C SER A 229 -5.61 16.65 -5.55
N VAL A 230 -6.06 17.68 -6.28
CA VAL A 230 -5.39 19.00 -6.28
C VAL A 230 -5.27 19.55 -4.86
N ALA A 231 -6.34 19.46 -4.07
CA ALA A 231 -6.36 19.90 -2.67
C ALA A 231 -5.34 19.13 -1.81
N GLU A 232 -5.24 17.81 -1.99
CA GLU A 232 -4.27 16.98 -1.27
C GLU A 232 -2.81 17.28 -1.67
N ARG A 233 -2.55 17.59 -2.95
CA ARG A 233 -1.22 18.03 -3.40
C ARG A 233 -0.83 19.36 -2.78
N VAL A 234 -1.78 20.32 -2.76
CA VAL A 234 -1.57 21.63 -2.10
C VAL A 234 -1.31 21.42 -0.61
N ALA A 235 -2.10 20.59 0.08
CA ALA A 235 -1.87 20.30 1.50
C ALA A 235 -0.51 19.64 1.74
N THR A 236 -0.09 18.72 0.87
CA THR A 236 1.18 18.00 1.02
C THR A 236 2.41 18.90 0.82
N ILE A 237 2.30 19.96 0.01
CA ILE A 237 3.37 20.97 -0.15
C ILE A 237 3.24 22.08 0.91
N GLY A 238 2.03 22.54 1.16
CA GLY A 238 1.73 23.68 2.03
C GLY A 238 2.01 23.39 3.50
N LEU A 239 1.74 22.18 3.98
CA LEU A 239 1.99 21.81 5.38
C LEU A 239 3.49 21.90 5.74
N PRO A 240 4.44 21.31 4.98
CA PRO A 240 5.86 21.54 5.19
C PRO A 240 6.26 23.01 5.22
N VAL A 241 5.76 23.82 4.27
CA VAL A 241 6.07 25.25 4.19
C VAL A 241 5.56 26.00 5.43
N ALA A 242 4.34 25.70 5.89
CA ALA A 242 3.76 26.30 7.08
C ALA A 242 4.53 25.93 8.35
N VAL A 243 4.94 24.66 8.48
CA VAL A 243 5.77 24.20 9.62
C VAL A 243 7.12 24.92 9.63
N LEU A 244 7.79 25.03 8.47
CA LEU A 244 9.05 25.77 8.36
C LEU A 244 8.89 27.27 8.67
N ALA A 245 7.82 27.90 8.21
CA ALA A 245 7.52 29.30 8.48
C ALA A 245 7.25 29.56 9.98
N MET A 246 6.52 28.65 10.64
CA MET A 246 6.27 28.69 12.08
C MET A 246 7.58 28.59 12.87
N LEU A 247 8.46 27.65 12.48
CA LEU A 247 9.76 27.48 13.12
C LEU A 247 10.67 28.71 12.92
N GLY A 248 10.72 29.26 11.71
CA GLY A 248 11.46 30.49 11.44
C GLY A 248 10.97 31.67 12.29
N THR A 249 9.65 31.77 12.47
CA THR A 249 9.03 32.79 13.34
C THR A 249 9.41 32.59 14.80
N LEU A 250 9.38 31.35 15.31
CA LEU A 250 9.77 31.02 16.69
C LEU A 250 11.24 31.34 16.97
N VAL A 251 12.13 30.97 16.05
CA VAL A 251 13.57 31.27 16.16
C VAL A 251 13.83 32.78 16.11
N THR A 252 13.13 33.51 15.25
CA THR A 252 13.29 34.97 15.17
C THR A 252 12.75 35.66 16.42
N ALA A 253 11.60 35.21 16.94
CA ALA A 253 11.01 35.73 18.16
C ALA A 253 11.91 35.46 19.39
N SER A 254 12.49 34.26 19.51
CA SER A 254 13.42 33.96 20.61
C SER A 254 14.69 34.81 20.54
N ASN A 255 15.27 35.00 19.36
CA ASN A 255 16.44 35.87 19.19
C ASN A 255 16.15 37.33 19.58
N ASN A 256 14.97 37.85 19.26
CA ASN A 256 14.58 39.23 19.61
C ASN A 256 14.33 39.42 21.11
N VAL A 257 13.86 38.39 21.81
CA VAL A 257 13.56 38.47 23.26
C VAL A 257 14.83 38.34 24.10
N TRP A 258 15.82 37.55 23.65
CA TRP A 258 17.02 37.21 24.42
C TRP A 258 18.30 37.90 23.92
N GLY A 259 18.28 38.50 22.72
CA GLY A 259 19.42 39.18 22.12
C GLY A 259 19.63 40.63 22.57
N LYS A 260 19.10 41.04 23.73
CA LYS A 260 19.33 42.35 24.35
C LYS A 260 20.03 42.19 25.69
#